data_AF-A0A8S3HZ57-F1
#
_entry.id   AF-A0A8S3HZ57-F1
#
_cell.length_a   1.000
_cell.length_b   1.000
_cell.length_c   1.000
_cell.angle_alpha   90.00
_cell.angle_beta   90.00
_cell.angle_gamma   90.00
#
_symmetry.space_group_name_H-M   'P 1'
#
loop_
_entity.id
_entity.type
_entity.pdbx_description
1 polymer ?
#
loop_
_entity_poly.entity_id
_entity_poly.type
_entity_poly.pdbx_seq_one_letter_code
_entity_poly.pdbx_strand_id
1 'polypeptide(L)'
;FQAGAPKLNILHLSDVHIDFSYKPGSQADCSQPLCCRGGQPAPGHTGAGFWGDYRNCDIPYWTAEAILKYAAELEKVDFIYYTGDLPAHNVWNQSRADQLYSINTINSMLATVFPNKTFYSAVGNHEAAPCNLYPTPNIRTDNISWLYESLADNWIRLGLPADTRDSILNGAFYTTLIRPGLRLISLNMNYCSRENFWLLVNSTDPLGQLQWLVDWLQYAEDHEEKVHIIGHHPPRSCLASFGWNFYKIVNRLDI
;
A
#
# COMPACT_ATOMS: atom_id res chain seq x y z
N PHE A 1 5.52 0.96 31.54
CA PHE A 1 4.37 0.10 31.17
C PHE A 1 3.56 -0.19 32.42
N GLN A 2 2.30 0.24 32.45
CA GLN A 2 1.40 0.01 33.58
C GLN A 2 0.69 -1.33 33.37
N ALA A 3 0.78 -2.25 34.34
CA ALA A 3 0.09 -3.53 34.25
C ALA A 3 -1.43 -3.31 34.18
N GLY A 4 -2.10 -3.96 33.21
CA GLY A 4 -3.55 -3.88 33.04
C GLY A 4 -4.08 -2.72 32.18
N ALA A 5 -3.22 -1.88 31.59
CA ALA A 5 -3.68 -0.87 30.63
C ALA A 5 -4.32 -1.52 29.38
N PRO A 6 -5.39 -0.94 28.81
CA PRO A 6 -5.97 -1.41 27.55
C PRO A 6 -4.92 -1.44 26.44
N LYS A 7 -4.95 -2.49 25.63
CA LYS A 7 -4.03 -2.67 24.49
C LYS A 7 -4.79 -2.47 23.19
N LEU A 8 -4.08 -1.94 22.18
CA LEU A 8 -4.53 -1.96 20.79
C LEU A 8 -3.77 -3.08 20.06
N ASN A 9 -4.51 -3.98 19.44
CA ASN A 9 -3.96 -5.04 18.60
C ASN A 9 -4.16 -4.65 17.14
N ILE A 10 -3.04 -4.37 16.46
CA ILE A 10 -3.03 -3.88 15.09
C ILE A 10 -2.42 -4.95 14.21
N LEU A 11 -3.18 -5.43 13.22
CA LEU A 11 -2.63 -6.28 12.16
C LEU A 11 -2.01 -5.38 11.09
N HIS A 12 -0.77 -5.66 10.67
CA HIS A 12 -0.11 -4.94 9.58
C HIS A 12 0.07 -5.87 8.39
N LEU A 13 -0.62 -5.55 7.30
CA LEU A 13 -0.54 -6.20 5.99
C LEU A 13 0.22 -5.30 5.01
N SER A 14 1.18 -5.85 4.30
CA SER A 14 1.97 -5.15 3.27
C SER A 14 2.44 -6.15 2.22
N ASP A 15 2.65 -5.69 0.98
CA ASP A 15 3.36 -6.43 -0.07
C ASP A 15 2.72 -7.81 -0.35
N VAL A 16 1.39 -7.82 -0.51
CA VAL A 16 0.64 -9.07 -0.70
C VAL A 16 0.95 -9.68 -2.06
N HIS A 17 1.19 -8.84 -3.09
CA HIS A 17 1.53 -9.23 -4.46
C HIS A 17 0.84 -10.51 -4.93
N ILE A 18 -0.46 -10.43 -5.19
CA ILE A 18 -1.23 -11.59 -5.66
C ILE A 18 -1.08 -11.70 -7.17
N ASP A 19 -0.56 -12.85 -7.61
CA ASP A 19 -0.52 -13.20 -9.02
C ASP A 19 -1.73 -14.07 -9.40
N PHE A 20 -2.72 -13.44 -10.03
CA PHE A 20 -3.90 -14.11 -10.56
C PHE A 20 -3.59 -15.07 -11.73
N SER A 21 -2.38 -15.03 -12.29
CA SER A 21 -1.89 -15.99 -13.29
C SER A 21 -1.03 -17.09 -12.68
N TYR A 22 -0.81 -17.13 -11.36
CA TYR A 22 -0.01 -18.17 -10.71
C TYR A 22 -0.59 -19.56 -11.01
N LYS A 23 0.27 -20.48 -11.45
CA LYS A 23 -0.11 -21.83 -11.87
C LYS A 23 0.79 -22.88 -11.22
N PRO A 24 0.27 -23.72 -10.31
CA PRO A 24 1.01 -24.85 -9.74
C PRO A 24 1.56 -25.77 -10.84
N GLY A 25 2.76 -26.32 -10.60
CA GLY A 25 3.46 -27.20 -11.53
C GLY A 25 4.09 -26.51 -12.74
N SER A 26 3.89 -25.20 -12.91
CA SER A 26 4.47 -24.45 -14.02
C SER A 26 5.98 -24.20 -13.86
N GLN A 27 6.61 -23.62 -14.88
CA GLN A 27 8.03 -23.28 -14.83
C GLN A 27 8.26 -22.15 -13.82
N ALA A 28 8.94 -22.48 -12.73
CA ALA A 28 9.27 -21.55 -11.65
C ALA A 28 10.70 -21.00 -11.73
N ASP A 29 11.55 -21.59 -12.58
CA ASP A 29 12.88 -21.08 -12.93
C ASP A 29 12.87 -20.70 -14.42
N CYS A 30 12.61 -19.43 -14.70
CA CYS A 30 12.43 -18.88 -16.04
C CYS A 30 13.31 -17.64 -16.22
N SER A 31 13.51 -17.20 -17.46
CA SER A 31 14.33 -16.01 -17.77
C SER A 31 13.59 -14.68 -17.59
N GLN A 32 12.34 -14.70 -17.12
CA GLN A 32 11.53 -13.51 -16.87
C GLN A 32 11.71 -13.04 -15.42
N PRO A 33 11.46 -11.75 -15.12
CA PRO A 33 11.55 -11.25 -13.74
C PRO A 33 10.54 -11.90 -12.77
N LEU A 34 9.43 -12.43 -13.30
CA LEU A 34 8.40 -13.17 -12.55
C LEU A 34 8.04 -14.47 -13.31
N CYS A 35 8.12 -15.59 -12.61
CA CYS A 35 7.86 -16.95 -13.10
C CYS A 35 6.56 -17.52 -12.49
N CYS A 36 6.39 -18.85 -12.50
CA CYS A 36 5.23 -19.57 -11.94
C CYS A 36 3.88 -19.31 -12.62
N ARG A 37 3.86 -18.74 -13.83
CA ARG A 37 2.62 -18.39 -14.57
C ARG A 37 2.28 -19.32 -15.73
N GLY A 38 3.23 -20.17 -16.14
CA GLY A 38 3.12 -20.99 -17.34
C GLY A 38 4.40 -21.76 -17.68
N GLY A 39 4.43 -22.37 -18.86
CA GLY A 39 5.55 -23.23 -19.27
C GLY A 39 5.61 -24.56 -18.54
N GLN A 40 6.61 -25.37 -18.91
CA GLN A 40 6.91 -26.65 -18.26
C GLN A 40 8.26 -26.56 -17.54
N PRO A 41 8.41 -27.18 -16.37
CA PRO A 41 9.70 -27.26 -15.69
C PRO A 41 10.76 -27.91 -16.59
N ALA A 42 12.00 -27.44 -16.52
CA ALA A 42 13.11 -28.08 -17.22
C ALA A 42 13.30 -29.53 -16.75
N PRO A 43 13.82 -30.44 -17.60
CA PRO A 43 14.08 -31.82 -17.20
C PRO A 43 14.94 -31.88 -15.92
N GLY A 44 14.45 -32.59 -14.90
CA GLY A 44 15.12 -32.71 -13.61
C GLY A 44 14.79 -31.61 -12.58
N HIS A 45 13.97 -30.63 -12.93
CA HIS A 45 13.53 -29.56 -12.03
C HIS A 45 12.05 -29.73 -11.61
N THR A 46 11.73 -29.33 -10.39
CA THR A 46 10.34 -29.28 -9.90
C THR A 46 9.62 -28.04 -10.40
N GLY A 47 8.34 -28.18 -10.69
CA GLY A 47 7.48 -27.04 -11.01
C GLY A 47 7.11 -26.21 -9.79
N ALA A 48 6.37 -25.13 -10.04
CA ALA A 48 5.87 -24.22 -9.02
C ALA A 48 5.06 -24.95 -7.94
N GLY A 49 5.31 -24.65 -6.67
CA GLY A 49 4.54 -25.21 -5.55
C GLY A 49 3.06 -24.79 -5.58
N PHE A 50 2.20 -25.51 -4.85
CA PHE A 50 0.77 -25.17 -4.79
C PHE A 50 0.52 -23.87 -4.00
N TRP A 51 1.17 -23.68 -2.85
CA TRP A 51 0.98 -22.53 -1.97
C TRP A 51 1.86 -21.32 -2.30
N GLY A 52 2.64 -21.39 -3.37
CA GLY A 52 3.72 -20.45 -3.65
C GLY A 52 5.02 -21.20 -3.91
N ASP A 53 6.07 -20.44 -4.21
CA ASP A 53 7.38 -20.98 -4.54
C ASP A 53 8.49 -20.07 -4.01
N TYR A 54 9.66 -20.62 -3.71
CA TYR A 54 10.82 -19.88 -3.19
C TYR A 54 11.66 -19.21 -4.28
N ARG A 55 11.34 -19.44 -5.56
CA ARG A 55 11.98 -18.78 -6.72
C ARG A 55 11.32 -17.42 -6.98
N ASN A 56 11.63 -16.79 -8.12
CA ASN A 56 11.09 -15.49 -8.51
C ASN A 56 9.61 -15.59 -8.89
N CYS A 57 8.76 -15.75 -7.88
CA CYS A 57 7.31 -15.92 -8.01
C CYS A 57 6.60 -15.13 -6.92
N ASP A 58 5.46 -14.56 -7.29
CA ASP A 58 4.49 -13.97 -6.37
C ASP A 58 3.53 -15.06 -5.87
N ILE A 59 2.64 -14.72 -4.94
CA ILE A 59 1.77 -15.71 -4.31
C ILE A 59 0.44 -15.87 -5.07
N PRO A 60 -0.13 -17.09 -5.10
CA PRO A 60 -1.47 -17.28 -5.64
C PRO A 60 -2.54 -16.74 -4.68
N TYR A 61 -3.71 -16.41 -5.25
CA TYR A 61 -4.86 -15.90 -4.51
C TYR A 61 -5.22 -16.75 -3.29
N TRP A 62 -5.23 -18.08 -3.41
CA TRP A 62 -5.62 -18.97 -2.32
C TRP A 62 -4.62 -18.99 -1.15
N THR A 63 -3.35 -18.67 -1.39
CA THR A 63 -2.36 -18.52 -0.31
C THR A 63 -2.64 -17.26 0.50
N ALA A 64 -2.85 -16.14 -0.19
CA ALA A 64 -3.22 -14.88 0.47
C ALA A 64 -4.52 -15.05 1.25
N GLU A 65 -5.55 -15.64 0.64
CA GLU A 65 -6.84 -15.90 1.29
C GLU A 65 -6.69 -16.78 2.54
N ALA A 66 -5.89 -17.86 2.47
CA ALA A 66 -5.69 -18.77 3.60
C ALA A 66 -4.99 -18.08 4.78
N ILE A 67 -3.92 -17.30 4.52
CA ILE A 67 -3.19 -16.57 5.56
C ILE A 67 -4.09 -15.50 6.20
N LEU A 68 -4.87 -14.77 5.39
CA LEU A 68 -5.77 -13.74 5.89
C LEU A 68 -6.90 -14.34 6.74
N LYS A 69 -7.51 -15.45 6.31
CA LYS A 69 -8.52 -16.18 7.10
C LYS A 69 -7.94 -16.64 8.44
N TYR A 70 -6.73 -17.20 8.41
CA TYR A 70 -6.04 -17.62 9.63
C TYR A 70 -5.76 -16.45 10.58
N ALA A 71 -5.30 -15.30 10.05
CA ALA A 71 -5.08 -14.10 10.83
C ALA A 71 -6.37 -13.53 11.45
N ALA A 72 -7.49 -13.62 10.73
CA ALA A 72 -8.80 -13.20 11.23
C ALA A 72 -9.34 -14.07 12.37
N GLU A 73 -8.96 -15.35 12.40
CA GLU A 73 -9.40 -16.31 13.42
C GLU A 73 -8.58 -16.25 14.72
N LEU A 74 -7.27 -16.00 14.61
CA LEU A 74 -6.35 -16.12 15.75
C LEU A 74 -6.43 -14.97 16.75
N GLU A 75 -6.65 -13.74 16.30
CA GLU A 75 -6.44 -12.56 17.11
C GLU A 75 -7.62 -11.61 17.08
N LYS A 76 -7.95 -11.05 18.25
CA LYS A 76 -8.86 -9.89 18.31
C LYS A 76 -8.09 -8.67 17.82
N VAL A 77 -8.16 -8.43 16.52
CA VAL A 77 -7.62 -7.24 15.85
C VAL A 77 -8.60 -6.08 16.03
N ASP A 78 -8.12 -4.91 16.46
CA ASP A 78 -8.95 -3.71 16.57
C ASP A 78 -9.15 -3.06 15.20
N PHE A 79 -8.06 -2.88 14.45
CA PHE A 79 -8.03 -2.35 13.09
C PHE A 79 -6.77 -2.82 12.36
N ILE A 80 -6.70 -2.53 11.06
CA ILE A 80 -5.67 -3.10 10.16
C ILE A 80 -4.89 -1.97 9.49
N TYR A 81 -3.57 -2.07 9.47
CA TYR A 81 -2.69 -1.30 8.57
C TYR A 81 -2.48 -2.07 7.28
N TYR A 82 -2.66 -1.38 6.16
CA TYR A 82 -2.66 -1.98 4.84
C TYR A 82 -1.83 -1.15 3.87
N THR A 83 -0.54 -1.42 3.79
CA THR A 83 0.45 -0.51 3.18
C THR A 83 0.78 -0.83 1.72
N GLY A 84 -0.21 -1.26 0.94
CA GLY A 84 -0.12 -1.35 -0.52
C GLY A 84 0.66 -2.54 -1.06
N ASP A 85 1.04 -2.43 -2.33
CA ASP A 85 1.69 -3.44 -3.16
C ASP A 85 0.86 -4.72 -3.32
N LEU A 86 -0.30 -4.53 -3.97
CA LEU A 86 -1.28 -5.60 -4.19
C LEU A 86 -1.06 -6.35 -5.50
N PRO A 87 -0.83 -5.67 -6.63
CA PRO A 87 -0.60 -6.34 -7.91
C PRO A 87 0.76 -7.02 -7.95
N ALA A 88 0.86 -8.13 -8.68
CA ALA A 88 2.10 -8.88 -8.89
C ALA A 88 3.17 -8.09 -9.66
N HIS A 89 4.38 -8.63 -9.74
CA HIS A 89 5.56 -8.07 -10.39
C HIS A 89 5.62 -8.28 -11.92
N ASN A 90 4.51 -8.64 -12.58
CA ASN A 90 4.45 -8.75 -14.05
C ASN A 90 4.34 -7.39 -14.77
N VAL A 91 5.13 -6.42 -14.36
CA VAL A 91 5.04 -5.00 -14.75
C VAL A 91 5.18 -4.76 -16.26
N TRP A 92 5.77 -5.71 -16.99
CA TRP A 92 5.88 -5.65 -18.46
C TRP A 92 4.56 -5.92 -19.18
N ASN A 93 3.56 -6.46 -18.49
CA ASN A 93 2.26 -6.84 -19.04
C ASN A 93 1.14 -6.55 -18.05
N GLN A 94 0.95 -5.27 -17.74
CA GLN A 94 -0.12 -4.75 -16.88
C GLN A 94 -0.80 -3.56 -17.56
N SER A 95 -2.12 -3.65 -17.71
CA SER A 95 -2.98 -2.53 -18.09
C SER A 95 -3.65 -1.93 -16.85
N ARG A 96 -4.19 -0.71 -16.96
CA ARG A 96 -5.01 -0.11 -15.90
C ARG A 96 -6.19 -1.01 -15.50
N ALA A 97 -6.78 -1.72 -16.47
CA ALA A 97 -7.86 -2.64 -16.20
C ALA A 97 -7.41 -3.83 -15.33
N ASP A 98 -6.19 -4.35 -15.56
CA ASP A 98 -5.62 -5.42 -14.74
C ASP A 98 -5.34 -4.95 -13.31
N GLN A 99 -4.82 -3.72 -13.15
CA GLN A 99 -4.61 -3.11 -11.84
C GLN A 99 -5.91 -2.95 -11.07
N LEU A 100 -6.94 -2.37 -11.71
CA LEU A 100 -8.26 -2.21 -11.11
C LEU A 100 -8.89 -3.56 -10.77
N TYR A 101 -8.74 -4.57 -11.63
CA TYR A 101 -9.20 -5.92 -11.31
C TYR A 101 -8.51 -6.47 -10.06
N SER A 102 -7.18 -6.37 -9.98
CA SER A 102 -6.40 -6.82 -8.83
C SER A 102 -6.84 -6.10 -7.55
N ILE A 103 -6.80 -4.77 -7.54
CA ILE A 103 -7.16 -3.92 -6.40
C ILE A 103 -8.59 -4.26 -5.93
N ASN A 104 -9.58 -4.25 -6.82
CA ASN A 104 -10.98 -4.49 -6.45
C ASN A 104 -11.21 -5.91 -5.91
N THR A 105 -10.53 -6.91 -6.50
CA THR A 105 -10.66 -8.31 -6.07
C THR A 105 -10.07 -8.52 -4.69
N ILE A 106 -8.88 -7.97 -4.44
CA ILE A 106 -8.19 -8.10 -3.17
C ILE A 106 -8.94 -7.34 -2.07
N ASN A 107 -9.40 -6.12 -2.34
CA ASN A 107 -10.19 -5.36 -1.38
C ASN A 107 -11.55 -6.04 -1.07
N SER A 108 -12.16 -6.71 -2.06
CA SER A 108 -13.37 -7.54 -1.83
C SER A 108 -13.09 -8.75 -0.94
N MET A 109 -11.95 -9.44 -1.15
CA MET A 109 -11.49 -10.52 -0.29
C MET A 109 -11.28 -10.02 1.15
N LEU A 110 -10.58 -8.89 1.33
CA LEU A 110 -10.33 -8.29 2.65
C LEU A 110 -11.62 -7.93 3.38
N ALA A 111 -12.59 -7.32 2.69
CA ALA A 111 -13.89 -7.00 3.26
C ALA A 111 -14.67 -8.26 3.71
N THR A 112 -14.48 -9.37 3.01
CA THR A 112 -15.12 -10.66 3.33
C THR A 112 -14.46 -11.33 4.52
N VAL A 113 -13.12 -11.32 4.58
CA VAL A 113 -12.34 -11.99 5.62
C VAL A 113 -12.37 -11.22 6.94
N PHE A 114 -12.39 -9.90 6.90
CA PHE A 114 -12.40 -9.03 8.09
C PHE A 114 -13.67 -8.14 8.11
N PRO A 115 -14.87 -8.73 8.28
CA PRO A 115 -16.09 -7.94 8.33
C PRO A 115 -16.06 -6.99 9.53
N ASN A 116 -16.56 -5.77 9.33
CA ASN A 116 -16.64 -4.72 10.36
C ASN A 116 -15.28 -4.29 10.94
N LYS A 117 -14.19 -4.42 10.17
CA LYS A 117 -12.88 -3.86 10.51
C LYS A 117 -12.57 -2.66 9.63
N THR A 118 -11.99 -1.64 10.23
CA THR A 118 -11.44 -0.50 9.50
C THR A 118 -10.03 -0.83 9.01
N PHE A 119 -9.81 -0.66 7.71
CA PHE A 119 -8.49 -0.70 7.10
C PHE A 119 -7.97 0.72 6.92
N TYR A 120 -6.82 0.98 7.52
CA TYR A 120 -6.06 2.19 7.30
C TYR A 120 -5.00 1.91 6.25
N SER A 121 -5.30 2.34 5.03
CA SER A 121 -4.56 1.99 3.83
C SER A 121 -3.50 3.02 3.48
N ALA A 122 -2.39 2.58 2.90
CA ALA A 122 -1.46 3.43 2.16
C ALA A 122 -1.28 2.85 0.75
N VAL A 123 -1.07 3.71 -0.22
CA VAL A 123 -0.81 3.29 -1.61
C VAL A 123 0.66 2.86 -1.76
N GLY A 124 0.88 1.73 -2.43
CA GLY A 124 2.21 1.22 -2.80
C GLY A 124 2.63 1.70 -4.17
N ASN A 125 3.74 1.18 -4.68
CA ASN A 125 4.28 1.59 -5.97
C ASN A 125 3.79 0.71 -7.13
N HIS A 126 3.34 -0.51 -6.82
CA HIS A 126 2.81 -1.45 -7.80
C HIS A 126 1.33 -1.22 -8.17
N GLU A 127 0.58 -0.31 -7.54
CA GLU A 127 -0.82 -0.05 -7.91
C GLU A 127 -0.97 0.69 -9.25
N ALA A 128 -0.03 1.58 -9.60
CA ALA A 128 -0.06 2.31 -10.87
C ALA A 128 0.34 1.43 -12.06
N ALA A 129 -0.18 1.76 -13.24
CA ALA A 129 0.26 1.21 -14.51
C ALA A 129 0.55 2.34 -15.52
N PRO A 130 1.81 2.51 -15.97
CA PRO A 130 2.99 1.69 -15.63
C PRO A 130 3.41 1.79 -14.14
N CYS A 131 4.04 0.72 -13.62
CA CYS A 131 4.51 0.66 -12.23
C CYS A 131 5.38 1.87 -11.86
N ASN A 132 5.30 2.33 -10.61
CA ASN A 132 6.00 3.49 -10.03
C ASN A 132 5.57 4.87 -10.54
N LEU A 133 4.82 4.96 -11.65
CA LEU A 133 4.53 6.24 -12.30
C LEU A 133 3.31 6.91 -11.71
N TYR A 134 3.55 7.84 -10.79
CA TYR A 134 2.53 8.67 -10.14
C TYR A 134 2.66 10.13 -10.60
N PRO A 135 1.93 10.55 -11.66
CA PRO A 135 2.00 11.90 -12.18
C PRO A 135 1.35 12.92 -11.24
N THR A 136 1.93 14.11 -11.17
CA THR A 136 1.32 15.30 -10.56
C THR A 136 0.51 16.11 -11.59
N PRO A 137 -0.42 17.00 -11.20
CA PRO A 137 -1.30 17.74 -12.12
C PRO A 137 -0.61 18.58 -13.22
N ASN A 138 0.66 18.91 -13.06
CA ASN A 138 1.47 19.57 -14.09
C ASN A 138 1.86 18.64 -15.25
N ILE A 139 1.76 17.32 -15.08
CA ILE A 139 1.96 16.33 -16.14
C ILE A 139 0.66 16.21 -16.95
N ARG A 140 0.67 16.72 -18.19
CA ARG A 140 -0.54 16.75 -19.05
C ARG A 140 -0.76 15.48 -19.87
N THR A 141 0.28 14.65 -20.00
CA THR A 141 0.28 13.45 -20.85
C THR A 141 -0.28 12.22 -20.14
N ASP A 142 -0.47 12.29 -18.83
CA ASP A 142 -0.96 11.19 -18.02
C ASP A 142 -1.82 11.71 -16.87
N ASN A 143 -2.64 10.84 -16.29
CA ASN A 143 -3.53 11.15 -15.19
C ASN A 143 -3.76 9.90 -14.35
N ILE A 144 -3.68 10.06 -13.03
CA ILE A 144 -3.77 9.00 -12.02
C ILE A 144 -5.16 8.88 -11.38
N SER A 145 -6.11 9.76 -11.72
CA SER A 145 -7.48 9.75 -11.17
C SER A 145 -8.19 8.39 -11.26
N TRP A 146 -8.01 7.63 -12.35
CA TRP A 146 -8.58 6.28 -12.48
C TRP A 146 -8.20 5.35 -11.31
N LEU A 147 -6.98 5.51 -10.78
CA LEU A 147 -6.50 4.75 -9.63
C LEU A 147 -7.05 5.36 -8.34
N TYR A 148 -6.92 6.68 -8.17
CA TYR A 148 -7.32 7.36 -6.92
C TYR A 148 -8.83 7.27 -6.65
N GLU A 149 -9.67 7.30 -7.69
CA GLU A 149 -11.10 7.03 -7.58
C GLU A 149 -11.36 5.62 -7.05
N SER A 150 -10.68 4.61 -7.62
CA SER A 150 -10.81 3.23 -7.16
C SER A 150 -10.29 3.05 -5.74
N LEU A 151 -9.16 3.66 -5.38
CA LEU A 151 -8.62 3.62 -4.02
C LEU A 151 -9.60 4.25 -3.02
N ALA A 152 -10.14 5.43 -3.32
CA ALA A 152 -11.11 6.10 -2.48
C ALA A 152 -12.35 5.23 -2.23
N ASP A 153 -12.93 4.68 -3.30
CA ASP A 153 -14.14 3.86 -3.20
C ASP A 153 -13.88 2.56 -2.41
N ASN A 154 -12.73 1.89 -2.64
CA ASN A 154 -12.36 0.68 -1.91
C ASN A 154 -12.05 0.96 -0.44
N TRP A 155 -11.25 2.00 -0.14
CA TRP A 155 -10.84 2.29 1.23
C TRP A 155 -12.01 2.77 2.10
N ILE A 156 -12.95 3.55 1.54
CA ILE A 156 -14.20 3.90 2.23
C ILE A 156 -15.05 2.65 2.47
N ARG A 157 -15.16 1.75 1.48
CA ARG A 157 -15.86 0.46 1.66
C ARG A 157 -15.21 -0.40 2.75
N LEU A 158 -13.90 -0.29 2.93
CA LEU A 158 -13.14 -0.93 4.01
C LEU A 158 -13.15 -0.14 5.34
N GLY A 159 -14.02 0.85 5.47
CA GLY A 159 -14.31 1.50 6.75
C GLY A 159 -13.59 2.82 7.00
N LEU A 160 -12.90 3.40 6.00
CA LEU A 160 -12.45 4.78 6.13
C LEU A 160 -13.65 5.75 6.15
N PRO A 161 -13.59 6.82 6.96
CA PRO A 161 -14.59 7.89 6.93
C PRO A 161 -14.71 8.56 5.55
N ALA A 162 -15.94 8.90 5.16
CA ALA A 162 -16.23 9.44 3.83
C ALA A 162 -15.59 10.82 3.56
N ASP A 163 -15.28 11.58 4.62
CA ASP A 163 -14.58 12.87 4.54
C ASP A 163 -13.10 12.74 4.12
N THR A 164 -12.51 11.54 4.19
CA THR A 164 -11.16 11.27 3.66
C THR A 164 -11.11 11.30 2.13
N ARG A 165 -12.27 11.17 1.45
CA ARG A 165 -12.37 10.99 -0.01
C ARG A 165 -11.61 12.06 -0.79
N ASP A 166 -11.79 13.32 -0.46
CA ASP A 166 -11.22 14.43 -1.23
C ASP A 166 -9.69 14.43 -1.18
N SER A 167 -9.10 14.13 -0.01
CA SER A 167 -7.65 13.99 0.13
C SER A 167 -7.10 12.78 -0.64
N ILE A 168 -7.83 11.66 -0.63
CA ILE A 168 -7.48 10.46 -1.39
C ILE A 168 -7.52 10.76 -2.90
N LEU A 169 -8.55 11.46 -3.38
CA LEU A 169 -8.64 11.85 -4.79
C LEU A 169 -7.55 12.84 -5.21
N ASN A 170 -7.09 13.70 -4.30
CA ASN A 170 -6.04 14.66 -4.61
C ASN A 170 -4.67 14.01 -4.73
N GLY A 171 -4.34 13.06 -3.84
CA GLY A 171 -2.97 12.54 -3.78
C GLY A 171 -2.79 11.16 -3.17
N ALA A 172 -3.87 10.42 -2.89
CA ALA A 172 -3.84 9.14 -2.20
C ALA A 172 -3.12 9.17 -0.83
N PHE A 173 -3.14 10.33 -0.17
CA PHE A 173 -2.77 10.52 1.22
C PHE A 173 -3.96 11.11 1.98
N TYR A 174 -4.08 10.80 3.27
CA TYR A 174 -5.21 11.25 4.08
C TYR A 174 -4.86 11.18 5.57
N THR A 175 -5.70 11.82 6.39
CA THR A 175 -5.65 11.67 7.85
C THR A 175 -7.03 11.32 8.38
N THR A 176 -7.09 10.63 9.52
CA THR A 176 -8.33 10.37 10.25
C THR A 176 -8.05 10.09 11.72
N LEU A 177 -9.04 10.28 12.58
CA LEU A 177 -8.95 9.85 13.98
C LEU A 177 -9.23 8.36 14.08
N ILE A 178 -8.30 7.62 14.68
CA ILE A 178 -8.51 6.21 15.04
C ILE A 178 -9.45 6.13 16.24
N ARG A 179 -9.20 6.98 17.23
CA ARG A 179 -9.99 7.16 18.45
C ARG A 179 -9.61 8.51 19.09
N PRO A 180 -10.35 9.01 20.09
CA PRO A 180 -9.97 10.24 20.79
C PRO A 180 -8.50 10.19 21.25
N GLY A 181 -7.73 11.22 20.89
CA GLY A 181 -6.30 11.34 21.22
C GLY A 181 -5.34 10.49 20.36
N LEU A 182 -5.81 9.78 19.33
CA LEU A 182 -4.97 9.03 18.39
C LEU A 182 -5.40 9.25 16.93
N ARG A 183 -4.54 9.92 16.17
CA ARG A 183 -4.67 10.20 14.74
C ARG A 183 -3.80 9.27 13.90
N LEU A 184 -4.31 8.93 12.73
CA LEU A 184 -3.53 8.33 11.66
C LEU A 184 -3.22 9.38 10.59
N ILE A 185 -2.00 9.34 10.05
CA ILE A 185 -1.64 9.99 8.80
C ILE A 185 -1.13 8.92 7.83
N SER A 186 -1.79 8.77 6.69
CA SER A 186 -1.34 7.89 5.60
C SER A 186 -0.71 8.72 4.49
N LEU A 187 0.51 8.38 4.12
CA LEU A 187 1.30 9.09 3.10
C LEU A 187 1.41 8.27 1.81
N ASN A 188 1.32 8.97 0.69
CA ASN A 188 1.67 8.44 -0.62
C ASN A 188 3.18 8.62 -0.84
N MET A 189 3.92 7.56 -0.54
CA MET A 189 5.39 7.56 -0.61
C MET A 189 5.92 7.49 -2.06
N ASN A 190 5.06 7.32 -3.07
CA ASN A 190 5.47 7.39 -4.48
C ASN A 190 5.95 8.78 -4.89
N TYR A 191 5.53 9.82 -4.17
CA TYR A 191 6.01 11.19 -4.36
C TYR A 191 7.39 11.45 -3.75
N CYS A 192 7.98 10.46 -3.09
CA CYS A 192 9.37 10.48 -2.69
C CYS A 192 10.25 9.49 -3.48
N SER A 193 9.65 8.55 -4.21
CA SER A 193 10.33 7.41 -4.81
C SER A 193 11.31 7.84 -5.90
N ARG A 194 12.47 7.19 -5.96
CA ARG A 194 13.46 7.38 -7.03
C ARG A 194 13.00 6.77 -8.35
N GLU A 195 12.04 5.86 -8.28
CA GLU A 195 11.50 5.14 -9.45
C GLU A 195 10.29 5.84 -10.06
N ASN A 196 9.73 6.85 -9.38
CA ASN A 196 8.72 7.71 -9.96
C ASN A 196 9.37 8.74 -10.89
N PHE A 197 9.52 8.38 -12.16
CA PHE A 197 10.21 9.21 -13.15
C PHE A 197 9.49 10.53 -13.46
N TRP A 198 8.23 10.71 -13.07
CA TRP A 198 7.56 12.02 -13.17
C TRP A 198 8.22 13.09 -12.30
N LEU A 199 8.90 12.69 -11.22
CA LEU A 199 9.61 13.61 -10.34
C LEU A 199 10.85 14.26 -10.98
N LEU A 200 11.30 13.78 -12.14
CA LEU A 200 12.32 14.47 -12.95
C LEU A 200 11.84 15.84 -13.46
N VAL A 201 10.52 16.01 -13.62
CA VAL A 201 9.93 17.30 -14.04
C VAL A 201 9.96 18.29 -12.88
N ASN A 202 9.50 17.86 -11.70
CA ASN A 202 9.59 18.63 -10.47
C ASN A 202 9.45 17.69 -9.26
N SER A 203 10.50 17.58 -8.45
CA SER A 203 10.52 16.78 -7.23
C SER A 203 10.31 17.62 -5.95
N THR A 204 9.97 18.91 -6.09
CA THR A 204 9.78 19.81 -4.94
C THR A 204 8.41 19.56 -4.35
N ASP A 205 8.41 18.93 -3.17
CA ASP A 205 7.21 18.56 -2.38
C ASP A 205 5.97 18.27 -3.24
N PRO A 206 5.95 17.16 -3.99
CA PRO A 206 4.87 16.89 -4.92
C PRO A 206 3.52 16.87 -4.20
N LEU A 207 2.57 17.64 -4.73
CA LEU A 207 1.25 17.92 -4.13
C LEU A 207 1.26 18.61 -2.76
N GLY A 208 2.39 19.17 -2.33
CA GLY A 208 2.51 19.80 -1.02
C GLY A 208 2.37 18.81 0.14
N GLN A 209 2.66 17.52 -0.08
CA GLN A 209 2.41 16.46 0.91
C GLN A 209 3.21 16.65 2.20
N LEU A 210 4.47 17.10 2.14
CA LEU A 210 5.27 17.38 3.33
C LEU A 210 4.76 18.62 4.07
N GLN A 211 4.37 19.66 3.35
CA GLN A 211 3.71 20.81 3.98
C GLN A 211 2.41 20.39 4.67
N TRP A 212 1.57 19.62 3.97
CA TRP A 212 0.33 19.06 4.52
C TRP A 212 0.59 18.19 5.76
N LEU A 213 1.66 17.38 5.75
CA LEU A 213 2.10 16.60 6.91
C LEU A 213 2.46 17.50 8.09
N VAL A 214 3.24 18.56 7.87
CA VAL A 214 3.60 19.54 8.92
C VAL A 214 2.35 20.15 9.54
N ASP A 215 1.40 20.58 8.71
CA ASP A 215 0.17 21.22 9.17
C ASP A 215 -0.66 20.29 10.07
N TRP A 216 -0.78 19.01 9.69
CA TRP A 216 -1.52 18.01 10.48
C TRP A 216 -0.79 17.55 11.74
N LEU A 217 0.54 17.52 11.72
CA LEU A 217 1.32 17.24 12.92
C LEU A 217 1.21 18.38 13.93
N GLN A 218 1.25 19.64 13.48
CA GLN A 218 0.98 20.79 14.34
C GLN A 218 -0.45 20.77 14.89
N TYR A 219 -1.45 20.47 14.03
CA TYR A 219 -2.83 20.30 14.48
C TYR A 219 -2.94 19.25 15.59
N ALA A 220 -2.29 18.10 15.43
CA ALA A 220 -2.29 17.04 16.43
C ALA A 220 -1.61 17.47 17.74
N GLU A 221 -0.50 18.22 17.67
CA GLU A 221 0.17 18.81 18.84
C GLU A 221 -0.77 19.75 19.61
N ASP A 222 -1.45 20.65 18.89
CA ASP A 222 -2.37 21.64 19.47
C ASP A 222 -3.62 20.99 20.11
N HIS A 223 -3.97 19.77 19.70
CA HIS A 223 -5.14 19.02 20.17
C HIS A 223 -4.77 17.83 21.07
N GLU A 224 -3.52 17.74 21.53
CA GLU A 224 -3.01 16.66 22.40
C GLU A 224 -3.21 15.25 21.81
N GLU A 225 -3.16 15.12 20.49
CA GLU A 225 -3.30 13.86 19.78
C GLU A 225 -1.92 13.21 19.55
N LYS A 226 -1.84 11.89 19.74
CA LYS A 226 -0.71 11.09 19.24
C LYS A 226 -0.94 10.71 17.80
N VAL A 227 0.13 10.54 17.03
CA VAL A 227 0.06 10.28 15.59
C VAL A 227 0.75 8.98 15.23
N HIS A 228 0.07 8.11 14.49
CA HIS A 228 0.69 7.03 13.74
C HIS A 228 0.81 7.44 12.28
N ILE A 229 2.01 7.35 11.71
CA ILE A 229 2.27 7.59 10.28
C ILE A 229 2.42 6.24 9.59
N ILE A 230 1.69 6.03 8.50
CA ILE A 230 1.83 4.86 7.63
C ILE A 230 2.16 5.28 6.20
N GLY A 231 2.87 4.41 5.49
CA GLY A 231 3.30 4.61 4.11
C GLY A 231 3.94 3.32 3.59
N HIS A 232 4.07 3.20 2.27
CA HIS A 232 4.66 2.02 1.65
C HIS A 232 6.20 2.06 1.68
N HIS A 233 6.81 2.92 0.86
CA HIS A 233 8.27 3.05 0.86
C HIS A 233 8.80 3.66 2.17
N PRO A 234 9.85 3.07 2.77
CA PRO A 234 10.47 3.66 3.95
C PRO A 234 11.18 4.99 3.59
N PRO A 235 11.19 6.01 4.47
CA PRO A 235 11.79 7.32 4.18
C PRO A 235 13.26 7.27 3.71
N ARG A 236 14.01 6.21 4.08
CA ARG A 236 15.41 6.00 3.67
C ARG A 236 15.56 5.71 2.17
N SER A 237 14.58 5.11 1.50
CA SER A 237 14.64 4.81 0.07
C SER A 237 14.25 6.00 -0.82
N CYS A 238 13.66 7.05 -0.23
CA CYS A 238 13.26 8.26 -0.92
C CYS A 238 14.43 9.02 -1.59
N LEU A 239 14.07 9.97 -2.45
CA LEU A 239 14.95 11.07 -2.88
C LEU A 239 15.50 11.80 -1.66
N ALA A 240 16.78 12.20 -1.74
CA ALA A 240 17.50 12.77 -0.60
C ALA A 240 16.79 14.00 -0.03
N SER A 241 16.36 14.94 -0.87
CA SER A 241 15.63 16.15 -0.44
C SER A 241 14.37 15.82 0.35
N PHE A 242 13.54 14.90 -0.12
CA PHE A 242 12.35 14.45 0.60
C PHE A 242 12.73 13.80 1.93
N GLY A 243 13.63 12.82 1.91
CA GLY A 243 14.05 12.10 3.12
C GLY A 243 14.64 13.01 4.20
N TRP A 244 15.45 14.01 3.81
CA TRP A 244 16.00 15.00 4.74
C TRP A 244 14.93 15.90 5.36
N ASN A 245 13.93 16.33 4.59
CA ASN A 245 12.84 17.14 5.13
C ASN A 245 11.93 16.31 6.03
N PHE A 246 11.55 15.09 5.62
CA PHE A 246 10.78 14.18 6.45
C PHE A 246 11.48 13.90 7.80
N TYR A 247 12.80 13.66 7.78
CA TYR A 247 13.59 13.46 9.00
C TYR A 247 13.57 14.67 9.94
N LYS A 248 13.66 15.90 9.40
CA LYS A 248 13.54 17.14 10.20
C LYS A 248 12.14 17.28 10.81
N ILE A 249 11.11 16.95 10.05
CA ILE A 249 9.70 17.03 10.49
C ILE A 249 9.48 16.07 11.68
N VAL A 250 9.89 14.81 11.56
CA VAL A 250 9.73 13.82 12.62
C VAL A 250 10.52 14.23 13.88
N ASN A 251 11.79 14.62 13.73
CA ASN A 251 12.61 15.01 14.89
C ASN A 251 12.13 16.28 15.61
N ARG A 252 11.35 17.15 14.95
CA ARG A 252 10.78 18.34 15.59
C ARG A 252 9.76 17.97 16.69
N LEU A 253 9.21 16.75 16.64
CA LEU A 253 8.13 16.26 17.50
C LEU A 253 8.60 15.23 18.55
N ASP A 254 9.87 14.80 18.46
CA ASP A 254 10.50 13.87 19.41
C ASP A 254 11.14 14.58 20.63
N ILE A 255 10.92 15.90 20.79
CA ILE A 255 11.41 16.74 21.90
C ILE A 255 10.21 17.22 22.72
#